data_AF-C0N8T4-F1
#
_entry.id   AF-C0N8T4-F1
#
_cell.length_a   1.000
_cell.length_b   1.000
_cell.length_c   1.000
_cell.angle_alpha   90.00
_cell.angle_beta   90.00
_cell.angle_gamma   90.00
#
_symmetry.space_group_name_H-M   'P 1'
#
loop_
_entity.id
_entity.type
_entity.pdbx_description
1 polymer ?
#
loop_
_entity_poly.entity_id
_entity_poly.type
_entity_poly.pdbx_seq_one_letter_code
_entity_poly.pdbx_strand_id
1 'polypeptide(L)'
;MIDLHRAQQRKKVPQRWLIKDLGSLYFSAHEVPLTLRDRLRFMKRYSNKSLRDTIEQDATFWHKVEQRAQVLLEKWQRHTPK
;
A
#
# COMPACT_ATOMS: atom_id res chain seq x y z
N MET A 1 12.24 10.30 -2.20
CA MET A 1 11.07 10.76 -1.43
C MET A 1 10.05 11.30 -2.42
N ILE A 2 8.80 10.85 -2.33
CA ILE A 2 7.70 11.28 -3.19
C ILE A 2 7.07 12.52 -2.55
N ASP A 3 7.09 13.62 -3.31
CA ASP A 3 6.22 14.80 -3.25
C ASP A 3 5.60 15.18 -1.89
N LEU A 4 6.42 15.75 -1.00
CA LEU A 4 5.97 16.38 0.26
C LEU A 4 5.11 17.63 0.02
N HIS A 5 5.02 18.17 -1.20
CA HIS A 5 4.24 19.37 -1.50
C HIS A 5 2.73 19.18 -1.25
N ARG A 6 2.24 17.93 -1.22
CA ARG A 6 0.85 17.59 -0.88
C ARG A 6 0.68 16.99 0.52
N ALA A 7 1.77 16.91 1.31
CA ALA A 7 1.72 16.34 2.64
C ALA A 7 0.95 17.27 3.59
N GLN A 8 -0.16 16.78 4.13
CA GLN A 8 -0.94 17.52 5.14
C GLN A 8 -0.43 17.17 6.52
N GLN A 9 0.02 18.16 7.29
CA GLN A 9 0.36 17.97 8.70
C GLN A 9 -0.94 17.86 9.51
N ARG A 10 -1.15 16.70 10.13
CA ARG A 10 -2.30 16.41 10.99
C ARG A 10 -1.87 15.57 12.18
N LYS A 11 -2.53 15.74 13.34
CA LYS A 11 -2.28 14.95 14.55
C LYS A 11 -2.47 13.44 14.33
N LYS A 12 -3.39 13.05 13.45
CA LYS A 12 -3.61 11.66 13.03
C LYS A 12 -4.03 11.62 11.57
N VAL A 13 -3.38 10.79 10.76
CA VAL A 13 -3.78 10.58 9.37
C VAL A 13 -4.99 9.64 9.34
N PRO A 14 -6.13 10.03 8.74
CA PRO A 14 -7.28 9.15 8.64
C PRO A 14 -6.95 7.92 7.78
N GLN A 15 -7.48 6.74 8.15
CA GLN A 15 -7.16 5.46 7.52
C GLN A 15 -7.34 5.47 5.98
N ARG A 16 -8.35 6.18 5.46
CA ARG A 16 -8.57 6.29 4.00
C ARG A 16 -7.38 6.90 3.25
N TRP A 17 -6.65 7.83 3.86
CA TRP A 17 -5.48 8.45 3.26
C TRP A 17 -4.29 7.49 3.27
N LEU A 18 -4.11 6.74 4.35
CA LEU A 18 -3.09 5.68 4.42
C LEU A 18 -3.33 4.61 3.35
N ILE A 19 -4.58 4.16 3.17
CA ILE A 19 -4.95 3.20 2.12
C ILE A 19 -4.63 3.76 0.73
N LYS A 20 -4.93 5.04 0.49
CA LYS A 20 -4.64 5.70 -0.78
C LYS A 20 -3.13 5.72 -1.06
N ASP A 21 -2.33 6.16 -0.09
CA ASP A 21 -0.90 6.35 -0.26
C ASP A 21 -0.17 5.01 -0.39
N LEU A 22 -0.48 4.05 0.50
CA LEU A 22 0.10 2.70 0.42
C LEU A 22 -0.34 1.93 -0.83
N GLY A 23 -1.60 2.07 -1.23
CA GLY A 23 -2.07 1.44 -2.47
C GLY A 23 -1.37 2.00 -3.70
N SER A 24 -1.10 3.32 -3.71
CA SER A 24 -0.35 3.97 -4.79
C SER A 24 1.13 3.55 -4.77
N LEU A 25 1.72 3.39 -3.59
CA LEU A 25 3.09 2.87 -3.43
C LEU A 25 3.19 1.43 -3.91
N TYR A 26 2.24 0.56 -3.53
CA TYR A 26 2.23 -0.83 -3.98
C TYR A 26 2.05 -0.92 -5.50
N PHE A 27 1.15 -0.12 -6.06
CA PHE A 27 1.04 0.05 -7.51
C PHE A 27 2.36 0.52 -8.14
N SER A 28 3.07 1.51 -7.59
CA SER A 28 4.35 1.95 -8.19
C SER A 28 5.43 0.86 -8.23
N ALA A 29 5.30 -0.19 -7.42
CA ALA A 29 6.21 -1.31 -7.40
C ALA A 29 5.74 -2.50 -8.27
N HIS A 30 4.69 -2.36 -9.08
CA HIS A 30 4.09 -3.47 -9.84
C HIS A 30 5.02 -4.13 -10.87
N GLU A 31 6.03 -3.41 -11.37
CA GLU A 31 7.04 -3.96 -12.30
C GLU A 31 8.21 -4.65 -11.56
N VAL A 32 8.27 -4.51 -10.24
CA VAL A 32 9.28 -5.15 -9.41
C VAL A 32 8.74 -6.52 -8.96
N PRO A 33 9.51 -7.62 -9.08
CA PRO A 33 9.07 -8.95 -8.67
C PRO A 33 9.09 -9.10 -7.14
N LEU A 34 8.20 -8.39 -6.44
CA LEU A 34 8.06 -8.45 -4.99
C LEU A 34 7.55 -9.84 -4.57
N THR A 35 8.36 -10.56 -3.80
CA THR A 35 7.95 -11.84 -3.26
C THR A 35 6.92 -11.65 -2.14
N LEU A 36 6.24 -12.73 -1.75
CA LEU A 36 5.40 -12.71 -0.54
C LEU A 36 6.21 -12.27 0.70
N ARG A 37 7.47 -12.71 0.82
CA ARG A 37 8.32 -12.35 1.96
C ARG A 37 8.63 -10.85 1.99
N ASP A 38 8.83 -10.22 0.85
CA ASP A 38 9.12 -8.78 0.77
C ASP A 38 7.91 -7.96 1.20
N ARG A 39 6.71 -8.36 0.75
CA ARG A 39 5.44 -7.76 1.18
C ARG A 39 5.23 -7.90 2.69
N LEU A 40 5.44 -9.09 3.25
CA LEU A 40 5.30 -9.34 4.69
C LEU A 40 6.34 -8.57 5.52
N ARG A 41 7.57 -8.44 5.04
CA ARG A 41 8.62 -7.61 5.69
C ARG A 41 8.24 -6.13 5.67
N PHE A 42 7.72 -5.63 4.55
CA PHE A 42 7.22 -4.26 4.46
C PHE A 42 6.09 -4.02 5.45
N MET A 43 5.08 -4.90 5.48
CA MET A 43 3.94 -4.80 6.40
C MET A 43 4.39 -4.76 7.86
N LYS A 44 5.29 -5.68 8.26
CA LYS A 44 5.88 -5.69 9.61
C LYS A 44 6.61 -4.39 9.94
N ARG A 45 7.45 -3.89 9.02
CA ARG A 45 8.23 -2.66 9.20
C ARG A 45 7.32 -1.43 9.30
N TYR A 46 6.28 -1.37 8.47
CA TYR A 46 5.34 -0.26 8.40
C TYR A 46 4.42 -0.19 9.63
N SER A 47 3.83 -1.33 10.02
CA SER A 47 2.93 -1.39 11.19
C SER A 47 3.69 -1.29 12.51
N ASN A 48 5.01 -1.51 12.53
CA ASN A 48 5.83 -1.60 13.73
C ASN A 48 5.28 -2.62 14.75
N LYS A 49 4.69 -3.71 14.24
CA LYS A 49 4.07 -4.80 15.00
C LYS A 49 4.75 -6.14 14.66
N SER A 50 4.45 -7.18 15.42
CA SER A 50 4.79 -8.54 15.00
C SER A 50 4.05 -8.89 13.70
N LEU A 51 4.56 -9.86 12.93
CA LEU A 51 3.90 -10.26 11.69
C LEU A 51 2.52 -10.86 11.97
N ARG A 52 2.39 -11.62 13.08
CA ARG A 52 1.12 -12.18 13.53
C ARG A 52 0.10 -11.08 13.79
N ASP A 53 0.44 -10.09 14.62
CA ASP A 53 -0.46 -8.97 14.94
C ASP A 53 -0.84 -8.17 13.69
N THR A 54 0.12 -7.99 12.77
CA THR A 54 -0.12 -7.27 11.51
C THR A 54 -1.17 -8.00 10.65
N ILE A 55 -1.12 -9.32 10.61
CA ILE A 55 -2.05 -10.15 9.83
C ILE A 55 -3.40 -10.26 10.56
N GLU A 56 -3.40 -10.49 11.87
CA GLU A 56 -4.63 -10.74 12.62
C GLU A 56 -5.43 -9.45 12.89
N GLN A 57 -4.76 -8.36 13.28
CA GLN A 57 -5.44 -7.13 13.68
C GLN A 57 -5.67 -6.17 12.51
N ASP A 58 -4.76 -6.16 11.53
CA ASP A 58 -4.79 -5.19 10.43
C ASP A 58 -5.14 -5.85 9.07
N ALA A 59 -5.59 -7.11 9.04
CA ALA A 59 -5.97 -7.84 7.81
C ALA A 59 -6.86 -7.00 6.88
N THR A 60 -7.95 -6.46 7.42
CA THR A 60 -8.90 -5.65 6.63
C THR A 60 -8.27 -4.39 6.07
N PHE A 61 -7.31 -3.79 6.79
CA PHE A 61 -6.58 -2.62 6.31
C PHE A 61 -5.68 -2.99 5.12
N TRP A 62 -4.90 -4.06 5.26
CA TRP A 62 -3.99 -4.52 4.20
C TRP A 62 -4.73 -5.03 2.97
N HIS A 63 -5.87 -5.69 3.14
CA HIS A 63 -6.71 -6.08 2.03
C HIS A 63 -7.22 -4.87 1.23
N LYS A 64 -7.61 -3.78 1.91
CA LYS A 64 -8.01 -2.53 1.23
C LYS A 64 -6.84 -1.87 0.49
N VAL A 65 -5.62 -1.95 1.02
CA VAL A 65 -4.41 -1.47 0.34
C VAL A 65 -4.16 -2.26 -0.95
N GLU A 66 -4.26 -3.59 -0.88
CA GLU A 66 -4.11 -4.48 -2.03
C GLU A 66 -5.18 -4.23 -3.09
N GLN A 67 -6.46 -4.18 -2.70
CA GLN A 67 -7.56 -3.85 -3.61
C GLN A 67 -7.35 -2.51 -4.31
N ARG A 68 -6.86 -1.50 -3.58
CA ARG A 68 -6.58 -0.18 -4.17
C ARG A 68 -5.48 -0.26 -5.23
N ALA A 69 -4.40 -0.99 -4.96
CA ALA A 69 -3.31 -1.20 -5.91
C ALA A 69 -3.79 -1.96 -7.16
N GLN A 70 -4.60 -3.00 -6.97
CA GLN A 70 -5.17 -3.79 -8.06
C GLN A 70 -6.06 -2.95 -8.98
N VAL A 71 -6.94 -2.12 -8.43
CA VAL A 71 -7.78 -1.19 -9.21
C VAL A 71 -6.92 -0.20 -10.01
N LEU A 72 -5.79 0.26 -9.47
CA LEU A 72 -4.87 1.14 -10.20
C LEU A 72 -4.18 0.39 -11.34
N LEU A 73 -3.73 -0.84 -11.09
CA LEU A 73 -3.10 -1.69 -12.08
C LEU A 73 -4.04 -2.00 -13.25
N GLU A 74 -5.28 -2.39 -12.97
CA GLU A 74 -6.30 -2.65 -14.00
C GLU A 74 -6.57 -1.41 -14.86
N LYS A 75 -6.66 -0.23 -14.23
CA LYS A 75 -6.83 1.03 -14.98
C LYS A 75 -5.62 1.33 -15.86
N TRP A 76 -4.42 1.13 -15.34
CA TRP A 76 -3.19 1.34 -16.10
C TRP A 76 -3.09 0.41 -17.31
N GLN A 77 -3.44 -0.87 -17.13
CA GLN A 77 -3.47 -1.87 -18.21
C GLN A 77 -4.49 -1.53 -19.31
N ARG A 78 -5.63 -0.93 -18.98
CA ARG A 78 -6.62 -0.49 -19.99
C ARG A 78 -6.11 0.67 -20.85
N HIS A 79 -5.30 1.56 -20.27
CA HIS A 79 -4.79 2.74 -20.98
C HIS A 79 -3.45 2.50 -21.67
N THR A 80 -2.73 1.45 -21.29
CA THR A 80 -1.45 1.06 -21.89
C THR A 80 -1.62 -0.29 -22.59
N PRO A 81 -2.12 -0.32 -23.84
CA PRO A 81 -2.18 -1.56 -24.60
C PRO A 81 -0.75 -2.08 -24.85
N LYS A 82 -0.58 -3.40 -24.78
CA LYS A 82 0.69 -4.08 -25.04
C LYS A 82 1.19 -3.87 -26.46
#